data_AF-A0A3L6N0Y4-F1
#
_entry.id   AF-A0A3L6N0Y4-F1
#
_cell.length_a   1.000
_cell.length_b   1.000
_cell.length_c   1.000
_cell.angle_alpha   90.00
_cell.angle_beta   90.00
_cell.angle_gamma   90.00
#
_symmetry.space_group_name_H-M   'P 1'
#
loop_
_entity.id
_entity.type
_entity.pdbx_description
1 polymer ?
#
loop_
_entity_poly.entity_id
_entity_poly.type
_entity_poly.pdbx_seq_one_letter_code
_entity_poly.pdbx_strand_id
1 'polypeptide(L)'
;MVHLWSSNSVVIFHLGSHEHLLDADRAPNGLLEIPPEKLGLPGIISKTVPMKKGGLSILDGRTGFRIVSGRAIFFAFVVPEELQHWAKMELPRGCGLEGLVQQIQGISNHIGANFTFEAPEGSETPQ
;
A
#
# COMPACT_ATOMS: atom_id res chain seq x y z
N MET A 1 -4.41 0.16 -6.73
CA MET A 1 -4.38 -0.39 -5.36
C MET A 1 -5.70 -1.06 -5.03
N VAL A 2 -5.64 -2.07 -4.17
CA VAL A 2 -6.80 -2.77 -3.60
C VAL A 2 -6.72 -2.68 -2.08
N HIS A 3 -7.80 -2.21 -1.44
CA HIS A 3 -7.90 -2.16 0.02
C HIS A 3 -8.97 -3.12 0.52
N LEU A 4 -8.64 -3.91 1.54
CA LEU A 4 -9.56 -4.76 2.28
C LEU A 4 -9.85 -4.10 3.63
N TRP A 5 -11.10 -3.69 3.86
CA TRP A 5 -11.52 -2.92 5.03
C TRP A 5 -12.15 -3.81 6.09
N SER A 6 -11.77 -3.60 7.35
CA SER A 6 -12.48 -4.20 8.48
C SER A 6 -13.85 -3.56 8.68
N SER A 7 -14.76 -4.29 9.32
CA SER A 7 -16.06 -3.76 9.74
C SER A 7 -15.94 -2.50 10.58
N ASN A 8 -16.91 -1.60 10.39
CA ASN A 8 -17.02 -0.29 11.03
C ASN A 8 -15.86 0.68 10.75
N SER A 9 -15.04 0.43 9.73
CA SER A 9 -14.05 1.42 9.29
C SER A 9 -14.73 2.64 8.67
N VAL A 10 -14.10 3.80 8.82
CA VAL A 10 -14.51 5.03 8.14
C VAL A 10 -13.31 5.57 7.38
N VAL A 11 -13.48 5.77 6.08
CA VAL A 11 -12.44 6.28 5.18
C VAL A 11 -12.95 7.51 4.45
N ILE A 12 -12.07 8.46 4.20
CA ILE A 12 -12.28 9.55 3.26
C ILE A 12 -11.46 9.26 2.03
N PHE A 13 -12.10 9.23 0.87
CA PHE A 13 -11.41 9.21 -0.42
C PHE A 13 -11.43 10.59 -1.03
N HIS A 14 -10.27 11.04 -1.53
CA HIS A 14 -10.14 12.29 -2.27
C HIS A 14 -10.23 11.97 -3.76
N LEU A 15 -11.45 11.86 -4.28
CA LEU A 15 -11.72 11.51 -5.68
C LEU A 15 -11.16 12.58 -6.60
N GLY A 16 -10.68 12.20 -7.79
CA GLY A 16 -10.00 13.11 -8.73
C GLY A 16 -8.54 13.41 -8.39
N SER A 17 -8.09 13.21 -7.15
CA SER A 17 -6.72 13.55 -6.71
C SER A 17 -5.59 12.89 -7.53
N HIS A 18 -5.81 11.66 -8.02
CA HIS A 18 -4.86 10.94 -8.88
C HIS A 18 -4.55 11.63 -10.23
N GLU A 19 -5.32 12.64 -10.63
CA GLU A 19 -5.10 13.44 -11.85
C GLU A 19 -4.20 14.66 -11.60
N HIS A 20 -3.78 14.89 -10.35
CA HIS A 20 -2.99 16.04 -9.95
C HIS A 20 -1.58 15.64 -9.47
N LEU A 21 -0.63 16.56 -9.61
CA LEU A 21 0.63 16.51 -8.87
C LEU A 21 0.37 17.08 -7.47
N LEU A 22 0.48 16.20 -6.47
CA LEU A 22 0.08 16.50 -5.09
C LEU A 22 1.27 16.77 -4.16
N ASP A 23 2.51 16.77 -4.67
CA ASP A 23 3.74 16.98 -3.89
C ASP A 23 3.80 16.12 -2.62
N ALA A 24 3.40 14.85 -2.77
CA ALA A 24 3.37 13.91 -1.65
C ALA A 24 4.79 13.48 -1.24
N ASP A 25 5.01 13.32 0.06
CA ASP A 25 6.32 12.93 0.62
C ASP A 25 6.20 11.66 1.48
N ARG A 26 7.32 11.06 1.86
CA ARG A 26 7.37 9.81 2.63
C ARG A 26 6.76 10.00 4.02
N ALA A 27 5.80 9.14 4.35
CA ALA A 27 5.24 9.04 5.68
C ALA A 27 5.89 7.87 6.46
N PRO A 28 5.91 7.91 7.81
CA PRO A 28 6.53 6.86 8.64
C PRO A 28 5.91 5.46 8.49
N ASN A 29 4.71 5.36 7.92
CA ASN A 29 3.97 4.11 7.74
C ASN A 29 4.22 3.45 6.37
N GLY A 30 5.22 3.92 5.63
CA GLY A 30 5.57 3.39 4.30
C GLY A 30 4.64 3.86 3.17
N LEU A 31 3.71 4.77 3.44
CA LEU A 31 2.89 5.44 2.43
C LEU A 31 3.46 6.83 2.10
N LEU A 32 2.83 7.50 1.14
CA LEU A 32 3.06 8.92 0.88
C LEU A 32 2.00 9.77 1.58
N GLU A 33 2.42 10.85 2.24
CA GLU A 33 1.57 11.86 2.85
C GLU A 33 1.39 13.04 1.89
N ILE A 34 0.13 13.46 1.72
CA ILE A 34 -0.23 14.58 0.84
C ILE A 34 -0.41 15.84 1.71
N PRO A 35 0.22 16.97 1.36
CA PRO A 35 -0.04 18.25 2.01
C PRO A 35 -1.54 18.61 1.98
N PRO A 36 -2.19 18.93 3.11
CA PRO A 36 -3.63 19.13 3.17
C PRO A 36 -4.18 20.18 2.20
N GLU A 37 -3.43 21.23 1.94
CA GLU A 37 -3.80 22.31 1.00
C GLU A 37 -3.95 21.82 -0.44
N LYS A 38 -3.22 20.76 -0.83
CA LYS A 38 -3.30 20.16 -2.17
C LYS A 38 -4.59 19.38 -2.39
N LEU A 39 -5.27 18.98 -1.32
CA LEU A 39 -6.56 18.28 -1.39
C LEU A 39 -7.74 19.22 -1.67
N GLY A 40 -7.50 20.54 -1.63
CA GLY A 40 -8.48 21.57 -2.00
C GLY A 40 -8.42 22.01 -3.47
N LEU A 41 -7.58 21.39 -4.30
CA LEU A 41 -7.45 21.75 -5.71
C LEU A 41 -8.77 21.51 -6.47
N PRO A 42 -9.11 22.34 -7.47
CA PRO A 42 -10.30 22.14 -8.30
C PRO A 42 -10.31 20.76 -8.95
N GLY A 43 -11.44 20.06 -8.88
CA GLY A 43 -11.60 18.69 -9.38
C GLY A 43 -11.43 17.60 -8.31
N ILE A 44 -10.87 17.93 -7.14
CA ILE A 44 -10.74 16.99 -6.04
C ILE A 44 -11.99 17.04 -5.16
N ILE A 45 -12.64 15.88 -4.97
CA ILE A 45 -13.86 15.74 -4.16
C ILE A 45 -13.60 14.77 -3.02
N SER A 46 -13.71 15.25 -1.79
CA SER A 46 -13.59 14.42 -0.58
C SER A 46 -14.91 13.72 -0.29
N LYS A 47 -14.89 12.39 -0.24
CA LYS A 47 -16.05 11.55 0.07
C LYS A 47 -15.79 10.65 1.26
N THR A 48 -16.54 10.85 2.34
CA THR A 48 -16.55 9.95 3.50
C THR A 48 -17.39 8.71 3.21
N VAL A 49 -16.82 7.53 3.41
CA VAL A 49 -17.46 6.23 3.16
C VAL A 49 -17.41 5.37 4.43
N PRO A 50 -18.56 5.12 5.07
CA PRO A 50 -18.67 4.17 6.17
C PRO A 50 -18.68 2.72 5.68
N MET A 51 -17.71 1.92 6.10
CA MET A 51 -17.56 0.49 5.78
C MET A 51 -18.22 -0.39 6.85
N LYS A 52 -19.54 -0.25 7.03
CA LYS A 52 -20.28 -0.86 8.17
C LYS A 52 -20.03 -2.37 8.35
N LYS A 53 -19.94 -3.11 7.25
CA LYS A 53 -19.67 -4.57 7.24
C LYS A 53 -18.30 -4.92 6.68
N GLY A 54 -17.38 -3.95 6.69
CA GLY A 54 -16.12 -4.02 5.96
C GLY A 54 -16.34 -3.72 4.49
N GLY A 55 -15.39 -4.11 3.66
CA GLY A 55 -15.53 -3.96 2.22
C GLY A 55 -14.23 -4.06 1.44
N LEU A 56 -14.36 -3.89 0.14
CA LEU A 56 -13.29 -3.86 -0.84
C LEU A 56 -13.33 -2.51 -1.54
N SER A 57 -12.18 -1.89 -1.77
CA SER A 57 -12.09 -0.75 -2.69
C SER A 57 -10.94 -0.95 -3.66
N ILE A 58 -11.19 -0.62 -4.93
CA ILE A 58 -10.20 -0.65 -6.01
C ILE A 58 -10.04 0.78 -6.51
N LEU A 59 -8.81 1.29 -6.50
CA LEU A 59 -8.49 2.68 -6.82
C LEU A 59 -7.19 2.77 -7.64
N ASP A 60 -6.99 3.88 -8.35
CA ASP A 60 -5.65 4.29 -8.82
C ASP A 60 -4.72 4.46 -7.60
N GLY A 61 -3.46 4.02 -7.72
CA GLY A 61 -2.49 4.05 -6.61
C GLY A 61 -2.13 5.46 -6.13
N ARG A 62 -2.42 6.50 -6.91
CA ARG A 62 -2.21 7.91 -6.55
C ARG A 62 -3.43 8.56 -5.91
N THR A 63 -4.54 7.83 -5.76
CA THR A 63 -5.75 8.37 -5.14
C THR A 63 -5.49 8.61 -3.65
N GLY A 64 -5.54 9.87 -3.22
CA GLY A 64 -5.44 10.24 -1.81
C GLY A 64 -6.58 9.66 -0.99
N PHE A 65 -6.27 9.17 0.20
CA PHE A 65 -7.26 8.68 1.16
C PHE A 65 -6.82 8.95 2.60
N ARG A 66 -7.79 8.95 3.52
CA ARG A 66 -7.55 9.06 4.95
C ARG A 66 -8.40 8.04 5.70
N ILE A 67 -7.77 7.18 6.49
CA ILE A 67 -8.49 6.32 7.43
C ILE A 67 -8.85 7.18 8.64
N VAL A 68 -10.15 7.42 8.84
CA VAL A 68 -10.65 8.15 10.01
C VAL A 68 -10.73 7.23 11.23
N SER A 69 -11.15 5.98 11.01
CA SER A 69 -11.18 4.92 12.02
C SER A 69 -11.21 3.54 11.37
N GLY A 70 -10.82 2.51 12.13
CA GLY A 70 -10.81 1.12 11.68
C GLY A 70 -9.44 0.66 11.17
N ARG A 71 -9.43 -0.43 10.40
CA ARG A 71 -8.21 -1.07 9.87
C ARG A 71 -8.40 -1.50 8.42
N ALA A 72 -7.30 -1.59 7.70
CA ALA A 72 -7.29 -2.12 6.34
C ALA A 72 -6.01 -2.88 6.02
N ILE A 73 -6.10 -3.78 5.06
CA ILE A 73 -4.97 -4.43 4.40
C ILE A 73 -4.87 -3.85 2.99
N PHE A 74 -3.67 -3.46 2.57
CA PHE A 74 -3.42 -2.83 1.27
C PHE A 74 -2.60 -3.74 0.37
N PHE A 75 -3.07 -3.88 -0.87
CA PHE A 75 -2.33 -4.52 -1.95
C PHE A 75 -2.07 -3.48 -3.04
N ALA A 76 -0.80 -3.19 -3.28
CA ALA A 76 -0.36 -2.34 -4.36
C ALA A 76 0.07 -3.18 -5.57
N PHE A 77 -0.27 -2.70 -6.75
CA PHE A 77 0.14 -3.28 -8.03
C PHE A 77 0.92 -2.18 -8.74
N VAL A 78 2.08 -2.54 -9.28
CA VAL A 78 3.05 -1.60 -9.82
C VAL A 78 3.64 -2.19 -11.09
N VAL A 79 3.98 -1.32 -12.04
CA VAL A 79 4.66 -1.71 -13.27
C VAL A 79 6.16 -1.97 -12.99
N PRO A 80 6.84 -2.82 -13.76
CA PRO A 80 8.24 -3.19 -13.50
C PRO A 80 9.19 -2.00 -13.38
N GLU A 81 8.95 -0.94 -14.14
CA GLU A 81 9.78 0.27 -14.18
C GLU A 81 9.70 1.06 -12.88
N GLU A 82 8.54 1.05 -12.22
CA GLU A 82 8.30 1.73 -10.95
C GLU A 82 8.74 0.88 -9.75
N LEU A 83 8.72 -0.45 -9.88
CA LEU A 83 9.02 -1.41 -8.82
C LEU A 83 10.40 -1.19 -8.18
N GLN A 84 11.38 -0.74 -8.96
CA GLN A 84 12.75 -0.46 -8.49
C GLN A 84 12.83 0.66 -7.44
N HIS A 85 11.82 1.53 -7.37
CA HIS A 85 11.77 2.64 -6.42
C HIS A 85 11.05 2.28 -5.12
N TRP A 86 10.40 1.12 -5.07
CA TRP A 86 9.59 0.69 -3.93
C TRP A 86 10.43 -0.09 -2.94
N ALA A 87 10.29 0.26 -1.65
CA ALA A 87 10.85 -0.53 -0.57
C ALA A 87 10.30 -1.97 -0.64
N LYS A 88 11.19 -2.95 -0.42
CA LYS A 88 10.81 -4.35 -0.31
C LYS A 88 10.18 -4.58 1.06
N MET A 89 9.10 -5.36 1.09
CA MET A 89 8.55 -5.85 2.36
C MET A 89 9.54 -6.82 2.99
N GLU A 90 9.92 -6.60 4.24
CA GLU A 90 10.74 -7.54 4.99
C GLU A 90 9.84 -8.64 5.56
N LEU A 91 10.17 -9.89 5.24
CA LEU A 91 9.50 -11.08 5.73
C LEU A 91 10.39 -11.80 6.75
N PRO A 92 9.85 -12.20 7.90
CA PRO A 92 10.62 -12.99 8.87
C PRO A 92 11.02 -14.34 8.28
N ARG A 93 12.22 -14.80 8.62
CA ARG A 93 12.70 -16.14 8.27
C ARG A 93 12.30 -17.18 9.30
N GLY A 94 12.22 -18.43 8.86
CA GLY A 94 12.08 -19.60 9.74
C GLY A 94 10.68 -19.82 10.31
N CYS A 95 9.69 -18.99 9.94
CA CYS A 95 8.30 -19.14 10.34
C CYS A 95 7.42 -19.81 9.27
N GLY A 96 8.03 -20.37 8.22
CA GLY A 96 7.34 -21.11 7.17
C GLY A 96 6.80 -20.24 6.02
N LEU A 97 7.09 -18.93 6.02
CA LEU A 97 6.72 -18.04 4.91
C LEU A 97 7.46 -18.39 3.61
N GLU A 98 8.64 -18.98 3.69
CA GLU A 98 9.45 -19.39 2.54
C GLU A 98 8.70 -20.36 1.63
N GLY A 99 8.04 -21.37 2.24
CA GLY A 99 7.24 -22.34 1.49
C GLY A 99 6.02 -21.70 0.84
N LEU A 100 5.34 -20.77 1.53
CA LEU A 100 4.19 -20.05 0.97
C LEU A 100 4.60 -19.16 -0.21
N VAL A 101 5.72 -18.45 -0.07
CA VAL A 101 6.29 -17.64 -1.15
C VAL A 101 6.60 -18.50 -2.38
N GLN A 102 7.27 -19.64 -2.19
CA GLN A 102 7.59 -20.56 -3.29
C GLN A 102 6.31 -21.08 -3.97
N GLN A 103 5.27 -21.42 -3.20
CA GLN A 103 3.99 -21.84 -3.76
C GLN A 103 3.34 -20.73 -4.61
N ILE A 104 3.30 -19.49 -4.10
CA ILE A 104 2.72 -18.35 -4.82
C ILE A 104 3.49 -18.10 -6.13
N GLN A 105 4.82 -18.10 -6.07
CA GLN A 105 5.68 -17.93 -7.26
C GLN A 105 5.53 -19.08 -8.27
N GLY A 106 5.18 -20.29 -7.80
CA GLY A 106 4.90 -21.44 -8.65
C GLY A 106 3.56 -21.36 -9.41
N ILE A 107 2.60 -20.56 -8.95
CA ILE A 107 1.27 -20.43 -9.58
C ILE A 107 1.35 -19.60 -10.88
N SER A 108 2.17 -18.55 -10.90
CA SER A 108 2.26 -17.65 -12.03
C SER A 108 3.64 -17.00 -12.11
N ASN A 109 4.25 -17.05 -13.29
CA ASN A 109 5.45 -16.28 -13.62
C ASN A 109 5.15 -14.81 -13.98
N HIS A 110 3.87 -14.42 -14.00
CA HIS A 110 3.43 -13.06 -14.33
C HIS A 110 3.11 -12.20 -13.10
N ILE A 111 2.88 -12.82 -11.94
CA ILE A 111 2.54 -12.11 -10.69
C ILE A 111 3.70 -12.28 -9.72
N GLY A 112 4.52 -11.23 -9.60
CA GLY A 112 5.59 -11.14 -8.62
C GLY A 112 5.15 -10.49 -7.31
N ALA A 113 5.94 -10.66 -6.27
CA ALA A 113 5.79 -9.95 -4.99
C ALA A 113 7.09 -9.21 -4.65
N ASN A 114 6.98 -8.00 -4.10
CA ASN A 114 8.14 -7.15 -3.77
C ASN A 114 8.55 -7.32 -2.30
N PHE A 115 9.36 -8.34 -2.02
CA PHE A 115 9.79 -8.63 -0.66
C PHE A 115 11.27 -9.06 -0.60
N THR A 116 11.81 -9.04 0.60
CA THR A 116 13.06 -9.69 0.99
C THR A 116 12.82 -10.45 2.28
N PHE A 117 13.58 -11.52 2.51
CA PHE A 117 13.59 -12.16 3.83
C PHE A 117 14.63 -11.47 4.71
N GLU A 118 14.30 -11.29 5.99
CA GLU A 118 15.20 -10.76 7.02
C GLU A 118 16.55 -11.49 7.00
N ALA A 119 17.63 -10.77 7.29
CA ALA A 119 18.95 -11.39 7.38
C ALA A 119 19.00 -12.33 8.60
N PRO A 120 19.77 -13.43 8.55
CA PRO A 120 19.99 -14.25 9.75
C PRO A 120 20.63 -13.40 10.84
N GLU A 121 20.14 -13.53 12.08
CA GLU A 121 20.76 -12.88 13.25
C GLU A 121 22.27 -13.20 13.28
N GLY A 122 23.11 -12.15 13.31
CA GLY A 122 24.58 -12.28 13.33
C GLY A 122 25.31 -12.00 12.02
N SER A 123 24.63 -11.57 10.96
CA SER A 123 25.27 -11.07 9.75
C SER A 123 25.53 -9.56 9.83
N GLU A 124 26.58 -9.18 10.56
CA GLU A 124 27.14 -7.82 10.45
C GLU A 124 27.57 -7.56 9.00
N THR A 125 27.12 -6.44 8.43
CA THR A 125 27.58 -5.97 7.12
C THR A 125 29.00 -5.44 7.28
N PRO A 126 30.00 -5.89 6.49
CA PRO A 126 31.31 -5.25 6.50
C PRO A 126 31.16 -3.79 6.02
N GLN A 127 31.81 -2.88 6.74
CA GLN A 127 31.92 -1.45 6.40
C GLN A 127 32.57 -1.22 5.03
#